data_AF-A0A2T7FJB4-F1
#
_entry.id   AF-A0A2T7FJB4-F1
#
_cell.length_a   1.000
_cell.length_b   1.000
_cell.length_c   1.000
_cell.angle_alpha   90.00
_cell.angle_beta   90.00
_cell.angle_gamma   90.00
#
_symmetry.space_group_name_H-M   'P 1'
#
loop_
_entity.id
_entity.type
_entity.pdbx_description
1 polymer ?
#
loop_
_entity_poly.entity_id
_entity_poly.type
_entity_poly.pdbx_seq_one_letter_code
_entity_poly.pdbx_strand_id
1 'polypeptide(L)'
;MCECQNVGDFFVCPDSFSNIFSHNYEMKHRFPHYIIQEAPCEETHPKFDYSEFYYVCSECEQAWYFECYPDTPTAPIFGIKLSNVNQTLSQNRINSIKQFLVVLAHEGFSENKCIHKGCTDYSLNGINVCLNHFGYKLST
;
A
#
# COMPACT_ATOMS: atom_id res chain seq x y z
N MET A 1 -14.88 15.47 -6.95
CA MET A 1 -14.22 16.17 -5.82
C MET A 1 -13.21 15.19 -5.28
N CYS A 2 -11.93 15.42 -5.52
CA CYS A 2 -10.89 14.49 -5.12
C CYS A 2 -10.59 14.58 -3.62
N GLU A 3 -10.16 13.46 -3.03
CA GLU A 3 -9.79 13.31 -1.61
C GLU A 3 -8.26 13.24 -1.42
N CYS A 4 -7.50 13.64 -2.45
CA CYS A 4 -6.03 13.55 -2.46
C CYS A 4 -5.34 14.20 -1.25
N GLN A 5 -5.90 15.26 -0.68
CA GLN A 5 -5.33 15.94 0.48
C GLN A 5 -5.64 15.24 1.81
N ASN A 6 -6.69 14.42 1.86
CA ASN A 6 -7.13 13.69 3.05
C ASN A 6 -6.47 12.31 3.18
N VAL A 7 -5.61 11.94 2.22
CA VAL A 7 -4.79 10.72 2.27
C VAL A 7 -3.38 11.07 2.70
N GLY A 8 -2.70 10.14 3.38
CA GLY A 8 -1.29 10.29 3.73
C GLY A 8 -0.38 10.36 2.51
N ASP A 9 0.93 10.38 2.74
CA ASP A 9 1.94 10.37 1.66
C ASP A 9 1.91 9.09 0.83
N PHE A 10 1.26 8.04 1.32
CA PHE A 10 1.04 6.79 0.63
C PHE A 10 -0.16 6.07 1.25
N PHE A 11 -0.76 5.14 0.50
CA PHE A 11 -1.86 4.31 1.00
C PHE A 11 -1.90 2.93 0.34
N VAL A 12 -2.72 2.06 0.91
CA VAL A 12 -3.07 0.74 0.38
C VAL A 12 -4.58 0.49 0.49
N CYS A 13 -5.14 -0.20 -0.50
CA CYS A 13 -6.51 -0.67 -0.47
C CYS A 13 -6.62 -2.00 0.32
N PRO A 14 -7.41 -2.06 1.40
CA PRO A 14 -7.46 -3.27 2.21
C PRO A 14 -8.08 -4.47 1.48
N ASP A 15 -9.00 -4.22 0.55
CA ASP A 15 -9.77 -5.27 -0.12
C ASP A 15 -8.92 -6.05 -1.12
N SER A 16 -7.98 -5.38 -1.78
CA SER A 16 -7.04 -6.00 -2.73
C SER A 16 -5.80 -6.61 -2.05
N PHE A 17 -5.58 -6.30 -0.78
CA PHE A 17 -4.48 -6.81 0.03
C PHE A 17 -4.98 -7.70 1.18
N SER A 18 -5.95 -8.56 0.87
CA SER A 18 -6.62 -9.42 1.86
C SER A 18 -5.66 -10.31 2.65
N ASN A 19 -4.52 -10.72 2.08
CA ASN A 19 -3.48 -11.42 2.82
C ASN A 19 -2.90 -10.57 3.96
N ILE A 20 -2.59 -9.29 3.71
CA ILE A 20 -2.10 -8.33 4.72
C ILE A 20 -3.16 -8.10 5.80
N PHE A 21 -4.41 -7.87 5.40
CA PHE A 21 -5.47 -7.47 6.33
C PHE A 21 -6.31 -8.62 6.91
N SER A 22 -6.05 -9.86 6.50
CA SER A 22 -6.84 -11.06 6.85
C SER A 22 -7.10 -11.25 8.35
N HIS A 23 -6.14 -10.84 9.18
CA HIS A 23 -6.22 -10.98 10.64
C HIS A 23 -6.56 -9.67 11.36
N ASN A 24 -6.65 -8.55 10.63
CA ASN A 24 -6.73 -7.22 11.24
C ASN A 24 -7.42 -6.15 10.37
N TYR A 25 -8.59 -6.48 9.81
CA TYR A 25 -9.33 -5.58 8.93
C TYR A 25 -9.76 -4.27 9.61
N GLU A 26 -9.94 -4.29 10.93
CA GLU A 26 -10.25 -3.10 11.75
C GLU A 26 -9.16 -2.02 11.71
N MET A 27 -7.94 -2.36 11.23
CA MET A 27 -6.87 -1.37 11.10
C MET A 27 -7.22 -0.21 10.19
N LYS A 28 -8.14 -0.38 9.24
CA LYS A 28 -8.62 0.73 8.41
C LYS A 28 -9.23 1.87 9.23
N HIS A 29 -9.83 1.57 10.38
CA HIS A 29 -10.41 2.57 11.27
C HIS A 29 -9.37 3.27 12.13
N ARG A 30 -8.22 2.62 12.40
CA ARG A 30 -7.13 3.19 13.20
C ARG A 30 -6.13 3.98 12.38
N PHE A 31 -5.91 3.59 11.13
CA PHE A 31 -5.02 4.26 10.20
C PHE A 31 -5.74 4.64 8.90
N PRO A 32 -6.82 5.45 8.99
CA PRO A 32 -7.69 5.75 7.85
C PRO A 32 -6.97 6.50 6.73
N HIS A 33 -5.87 7.21 7.03
CA HIS A 33 -5.08 7.94 6.04
C HIS A 33 -4.14 7.05 5.22
N TYR A 34 -3.88 5.81 5.67
CA TYR A 34 -2.97 4.86 5.03
C TYR A 34 -3.69 3.64 4.45
N ILE A 35 -4.89 3.34 4.96
CA ILE A 35 -5.69 2.20 4.54
C ILE A 35 -7.01 2.74 3.99
N ILE A 36 -7.08 2.85 2.68
CA ILE A 36 -8.10 3.61 1.96
C ILE A 36 -8.88 2.65 1.04
N GLN A 37 -10.20 2.56 1.18
CA GLN A 37 -11.03 1.71 0.32
C GLN A 37 -11.34 2.36 -1.03
N GLU A 38 -11.59 3.66 -1.02
CA GLU A 38 -11.98 4.42 -2.21
C GLU A 38 -10.80 5.22 -2.72
N ALA A 39 -10.50 5.11 -4.02
CA ALA A 39 -9.40 5.84 -4.61
C ALA A 39 -9.49 7.35 -4.29
N PRO A 40 -8.39 8.01 -3.89
CA PRO A 40 -8.43 9.43 -3.56
C PRO A 40 -8.69 10.35 -4.77
N CYS A 41 -8.77 9.76 -5.96
CA CYS A 41 -8.87 10.42 -7.23
C CYS A 41 -9.61 9.50 -8.21
N GLU A 42 -10.73 9.98 -8.75
CA GLU A 42 -11.51 9.24 -9.76
C GLU A 42 -10.97 9.46 -11.18
N GLU A 43 -10.53 10.68 -11.48
CA GLU A 43 -10.06 11.08 -12.81
C GLU A 43 -8.59 11.47 -12.80
N THR A 44 -7.81 10.83 -13.67
CA THR A 44 -6.36 11.04 -13.79
C THR A 44 -5.92 11.36 -15.21
N HIS A 45 -4.74 11.99 -15.32
CA HIS A 45 -3.97 12.13 -16.55
C HIS A 45 -2.61 11.41 -16.40
N PRO A 46 -2.29 10.43 -17.26
CA PRO A 46 -3.18 9.77 -18.24
C PRO A 46 -4.38 9.10 -17.54
N LYS A 47 -5.42 8.71 -18.30
CA LYS A 47 -6.50 7.91 -17.71
C LYS A 47 -5.93 6.60 -17.19
N PHE A 48 -6.50 6.07 -16.11
CA PHE A 48 -6.06 4.80 -15.55
C PHE A 48 -5.95 3.69 -16.61
N ASP A 49 -4.74 3.18 -16.78
CA ASP A 49 -4.45 2.01 -17.59
C ASP A 49 -3.38 1.16 -16.90
N TYR A 50 -3.38 -0.15 -17.16
CA TYR A 50 -2.49 -1.09 -16.45
C TYR A 50 -1.03 -1.02 -16.91
N SER A 51 -0.72 -0.19 -17.90
CA SER A 51 0.64 0.00 -18.43
C SER A 51 1.38 1.15 -17.76
N GLU A 52 0.67 2.08 -17.14
CA GLU A 52 1.21 3.27 -16.52
C GLU A 52 1.17 3.19 -14.98
N PHE A 53 2.16 3.81 -14.34
CA PHE A 53 2.21 3.94 -12.88
C PHE A 53 2.19 5.39 -12.40
N TYR A 54 2.42 6.36 -13.29
CA TYR A 54 2.59 7.75 -12.91
C TYR A 54 1.42 8.56 -13.43
N TYR A 55 0.71 9.20 -12.51
CA TYR A 55 -0.56 9.86 -12.76
C TYR A 55 -0.61 11.23 -12.10
N VAL A 56 -1.43 12.10 -12.65
CA VAL A 56 -1.80 13.38 -12.04
C VAL A 56 -3.30 13.40 -11.84
N CYS A 57 -3.75 13.78 -10.64
CA CYS A 57 -5.15 14.02 -10.37
C CYS A 57 -5.67 15.15 -11.26
N SER A 58 -6.74 14.90 -12.03
CA SER A 58 -7.34 15.91 -12.93
C SER A 58 -8.00 17.07 -12.18
N GLU A 59 -8.30 16.91 -10.90
CA GLU A 59 -8.98 17.93 -10.09
C GLU A 59 -8.02 18.83 -9.30
N CYS A 60 -7.03 18.26 -8.59
CA CYS A 60 -6.13 19.01 -7.70
C CYS A 60 -4.66 18.99 -8.12
N GLU A 61 -4.34 18.40 -9.26
CA GLU A 61 -2.98 18.30 -9.81
C GLU A 61 -1.97 17.54 -8.94
N GLN A 62 -2.42 16.85 -7.88
CA GLN A 62 -1.56 15.97 -7.09
C GLN A 62 -0.98 14.87 -7.98
N ALA A 63 0.35 14.80 -8.04
CA ALA A 63 1.07 13.73 -8.71
C ALA A 63 1.13 12.48 -7.83
N TRP A 64 0.94 11.32 -8.46
CA TRP A 64 0.84 10.02 -7.80
C TRP A 64 1.63 8.95 -8.56
N TYR A 65 2.25 8.06 -7.80
CA TYR A 65 2.55 6.72 -8.27
C TYR A 65 1.38 5.82 -7.84
N PHE A 66 0.75 5.11 -8.77
CA PHE A 66 -0.34 4.17 -8.51
C PHE A 66 -0.06 2.78 -9.07
N GLU A 67 -0.26 1.76 -8.26
CA GLU A 67 -0.42 0.38 -8.74
C GLU A 67 -1.92 0.08 -8.80
N CYS A 68 -2.42 -0.22 -9.99
CA CYS A 68 -3.84 -0.52 -10.23
C CYS A 68 -4.07 -2.03 -10.39
N TYR A 69 -5.23 -2.52 -9.95
CA TYR A 69 -5.60 -3.93 -10.08
C TYR A 69 -6.53 -4.15 -11.28
N PRO A 70 -6.38 -5.25 -12.06
CA PRO A 70 -7.08 -5.50 -13.34
C PRO A 70 -8.61 -5.57 -13.34
N ASP A 71 -9.27 -5.23 -12.24
CA ASP A 71 -10.73 -5.26 -12.12
C ASP A 71 -11.37 -3.94 -12.57
N THR A 72 -12.57 -4.01 -13.15
CA THR A 72 -13.38 -2.83 -13.52
C THR A 72 -14.29 -2.40 -12.37
N PRO A 73 -14.30 -1.11 -11.97
CA PRO A 73 -13.45 -0.03 -12.49
C PRO A 73 -12.00 -0.15 -12.00
N THR A 74 -11.06 0.19 -12.87
CA THR A 74 -9.63 0.22 -12.58
C THR A 74 -9.37 1.17 -11.42
N ALA A 75 -9.09 0.65 -10.23
CA ALA A 75 -8.82 1.45 -9.05
C ALA A 75 -7.38 1.24 -8.55
N PRO A 76 -6.69 2.30 -8.09
CA PRO A 76 -5.40 2.17 -7.43
C PRO A 76 -5.56 1.38 -6.13
N ILE A 77 -4.82 0.28 -6.03
CA ILE A 77 -4.75 -0.55 -4.82
C ILE A 77 -3.59 -0.14 -3.92
N PHE A 78 -2.64 0.62 -4.45
CA PHE A 78 -1.52 1.19 -3.72
C PHE A 78 -1.16 2.52 -4.36
N GLY A 79 -0.85 3.52 -3.53
CA GLY A 79 -0.50 4.85 -4.00
C GLY A 79 0.61 5.51 -3.19
N ILE A 80 1.42 6.33 -3.85
CA ILE A 80 2.45 7.19 -3.22
C ILE A 80 2.34 8.59 -3.82
N LYS A 81 2.23 9.62 -2.96
CA LYS A 81 2.28 11.02 -3.37
C LYS A 81 3.67 11.35 -3.91
N LEU A 82 3.69 12.06 -5.03
CA LEU A 82 4.89 12.59 -5.64
C LEU A 82 4.91 14.11 -5.53
N SER A 83 6.11 14.68 -5.47
CA SER A 83 6.29 16.13 -5.56
C SER A 83 5.96 16.66 -6.96
N ASN A 84 6.16 15.84 -8.00
CA ASN A 84 5.81 16.09 -9.39
C ASN A 84 5.75 14.76 -10.17
N VAL A 85 5.05 14.74 -11.30
CA VAL A 85 4.83 13.50 -12.10
C VAL A 85 6.12 12.92 -12.70
N ASN A 86 7.15 13.74 -12.91
CA ASN A 86 8.44 13.30 -13.45
C ASN A 86 9.35 12.69 -12.38
N GLN A 87 8.93 12.67 -11.12
CA GLN A 87 9.68 12.04 -10.05
C GLN A 87 9.71 10.52 -10.24
N THR A 88 10.88 9.97 -10.56
CA THR A 88 11.08 8.52 -10.59
C THR A 88 11.27 7.95 -9.19
N LEU A 89 10.48 6.94 -8.83
CA LEU A 89 10.70 6.18 -7.59
C LEU A 89 11.65 5.00 -7.82
N SER A 90 12.56 4.77 -6.88
CA SER A 90 13.35 3.54 -6.88
C SER A 90 12.53 2.38 -6.35
N GLN A 91 12.80 1.16 -6.83
CA GLN A 91 12.14 -0.04 -6.33
C GLN A 91 12.34 -0.21 -4.82
N ASN A 92 13.51 0.19 -4.28
CA ASN A 92 13.76 0.20 -2.84
C ASN A 92 12.83 1.14 -2.08
N ARG A 93 12.50 2.31 -2.63
CA ARG A 93 11.56 3.25 -2.01
C ARG A 93 10.13 2.67 -1.99
N ILE A 94 9.68 2.14 -3.12
CA ILE A 94 8.36 1.47 -3.21
C ILE A 94 8.29 0.32 -2.20
N ASN A 95 9.32 -0.53 -2.18
CA ASN A 95 9.36 -1.70 -1.33
C ASN A 95 9.38 -1.38 0.17
N SER A 96 10.15 -0.36 0.57
CA SER A 96 10.19 0.06 1.98
C SER A 96 8.85 0.61 2.47
N ILE A 97 8.11 1.35 1.62
CA ILE A 97 6.75 1.81 1.95
C ILE A 97 5.80 0.62 2.11
N LYS A 98 5.85 -0.35 1.17
CA LYS A 98 5.00 -1.55 1.25
C LYS A 98 5.29 -2.37 2.52
N GLN A 99 6.55 -2.54 2.87
CA GLN A 99 6.95 -3.19 4.13
C GLN A 99 6.41 -2.43 5.36
N PHE A 100 6.52 -1.10 5.35
CA PHE A 100 5.95 -0.27 6.41
C PHE A 100 4.44 -0.48 6.56
N LEU A 101 3.69 -0.50 5.45
CA LEU A 101 2.24 -0.73 5.47
C LEU A 101 1.86 -2.12 6.00
N VAL A 102 2.63 -3.16 5.67
CA VAL A 102 2.44 -4.50 6.27
C VAL A 102 2.63 -4.44 7.78
N VAL A 103 3.74 -3.84 8.25
CA VAL A 103 4.01 -3.70 9.69
C VAL A 103 2.91 -2.89 10.37
N LEU A 104 2.42 -1.82 9.73
CA LEU A 104 1.32 -0.99 10.25
C LEU A 104 0.02 -1.78 10.39
N ALA A 105 -0.34 -2.59 9.39
CA ALA A 105 -1.52 -3.46 9.42
C ALA A 105 -1.45 -4.54 10.52
N HIS A 106 -0.25 -4.89 10.95
CA HIS A 106 0.00 -5.81 12.06
C HIS A 106 0.44 -5.10 13.34
N GLU A 107 0.27 -3.78 13.45
CA GLU A 107 0.61 -3.01 14.64
C GLU A 107 2.04 -3.27 15.17
N GLY A 108 2.98 -3.53 14.28
CA GLY A 108 4.35 -3.88 14.64
C GLY A 108 4.61 -5.39 14.73
N PHE A 109 5.52 -5.74 15.63
CA PHE A 109 6.02 -7.09 15.82
C PHE A 109 5.56 -7.65 17.17
N SER A 110 5.36 -8.96 17.21
CA SER A 110 5.11 -9.73 18.42
C SER A 110 6.41 -9.97 19.19
N GLU A 111 6.29 -10.23 20.49
CA GLU A 111 7.39 -10.76 21.31
C GLU A 111 7.81 -12.18 20.88
N ASN A 112 6.95 -12.89 20.14
CA ASN A 112 7.20 -14.24 19.66
C ASN A 112 8.12 -14.27 18.44
N LYS A 113 8.87 -15.37 18.30
CA LYS A 113 9.72 -15.63 17.14
C LYS A 113 8.91 -16.19 15.97
N CYS A 114 9.39 -15.95 14.76
CA CYS A 114 8.88 -16.57 13.55
C CYS A 114 8.92 -18.11 13.66
N ILE A 115 7.86 -18.78 13.21
CA ILE A 115 7.75 -20.25 13.26
C ILE A 115 8.69 -20.98 12.29
N HIS A 116 9.30 -20.28 11.33
CA HIS A 116 10.23 -20.90 10.38
C HIS A 116 11.51 -21.35 11.10
N LYS A 117 11.81 -22.65 10.97
CA LYS A 117 13.00 -23.26 11.61
C LYS A 117 14.28 -22.52 11.22
N GLY A 118 15.01 -22.05 12.22
CA GLY A 118 16.28 -21.32 12.04
C GLY A 118 16.11 -19.82 11.80
N CYS A 119 14.88 -19.30 11.71
CA CYS A 119 14.63 -17.86 11.69
C CYS A 119 14.72 -17.29 13.11
N THR A 120 15.42 -16.17 13.25
CA THR A 120 15.62 -15.47 14.54
C THR A 120 14.81 -14.17 14.65
N ASP A 121 14.10 -13.80 13.60
CA ASP A 121 13.25 -12.61 13.53
C ASP A 121 11.99 -12.77 14.40
N TYR A 122 11.44 -11.63 14.83
CA TYR A 122 10.13 -11.57 15.49
C TYR A 122 8.99 -11.70 14.48
N SER A 123 7.90 -12.33 14.88
CA SER A 123 6.70 -12.42 14.05
C SER A 123 5.93 -11.09 14.03
N LEU A 124 5.05 -10.89 13.05
CA LEU A 124 4.11 -9.76 13.03
C LEU A 124 2.99 -9.98 14.07
N ASN A 125 2.36 -8.95 14.64
CA ASN A 125 1.24 -9.24 15.57
C ASN A 125 0.06 -9.87 14.84
N GLY A 126 -0.58 -10.83 15.52
CA GLY A 126 -1.68 -11.62 14.97
C GLY A 126 -1.25 -12.69 13.97
N ILE A 127 0.04 -12.79 13.63
CA ILE A 127 0.57 -13.77 12.68
C ILE A 127 1.83 -14.43 13.24
N ASN A 128 2.02 -15.72 12.92
CA ASN A 128 3.14 -16.52 13.44
C ASN A 128 4.44 -16.42 12.61
N VAL A 129 4.51 -15.56 11.60
CA VAL A 129 5.67 -15.40 10.71
C VAL A 129 6.22 -13.97 10.74
N CYS A 130 7.53 -13.80 10.51
CA CYS A 130 8.17 -12.49 10.39
C CYS A 130 7.86 -11.83 9.04
N LEU A 131 8.15 -10.53 8.93
CA LEU A 131 7.95 -9.75 7.70
C LEU A 131 8.61 -10.41 6.46
N ASN A 132 9.83 -10.94 6.61
CA ASN A 132 10.54 -11.61 5.53
C ASN A 132 9.84 -12.89 5.05
N HIS A 133 9.28 -13.66 5.98
CA HIS A 133 8.60 -14.93 5.68
C HIS A 133 7.10 -14.77 5.40
N PHE A 134 6.51 -13.61 5.73
CA PHE A 134 5.13 -13.29 5.42
C PHE A 134 4.84 -13.34 3.91
N GLY A 135 5.88 -13.25 3.09
CA GLY A 135 5.76 -13.60 1.68
C GLY A 135 5.00 -12.56 0.88
N TYR A 136 4.96 -11.30 1.35
CA TYR A 136 4.80 -10.17 0.46
C TYR A 136 6.04 -10.15 -0.43
N LYS A 137 6.04 -10.96 -1.49
CA LYS A 137 7.07 -10.95 -2.51
C LYS A 137 6.94 -9.61 -3.20
N LEU A 138 7.79 -8.70 -2.76
CA LEU A 138 8.15 -7.49 -3.47
C LEU A 138 8.71 -7.97 -4.83
N SER A 139 7.85 -8.08 -5.84
CA SER A 139 8.31 -8.41 -7.18
C SER A 139 9.38 -7.38 -7.56
N THR A 140 10.58 -7.89 -7.82
CA THR A 140 11.73 -7.19 -8.37
C THR A 140 11.50 -6.85 -9.82
#